data_AF-A0A2E5SYI2-F1
#
_entry.id   AF-A0A2E5SYI2-F1
#
_cell.length_a   1.000
_cell.length_b   1.000
_cell.length_c   1.000
_cell.angle_alpha   90.00
_cell.angle_beta   90.00
_cell.angle_gamma   90.00
#
_symmetry.space_group_name_H-M   'P 1'
#
loop_
_entity.id
_entity.type
_entity.pdbx_description
1 polymer ?
#
loop_
_entity_poly.entity_id
_entity_poly.type
_entity_poly.pdbx_seq_one_letter_code
_entity_poly.pdbx_strand_id
1 'polypeptide(L)' 'MVWIKEDESYAELPNVIKCMSINPEVMNAVIEMGHKIGFGASTLSREQEEIIATVVSAINECEY' A
#
# COMPACT_ATOMS: atom_id res chain seq x y z
N MET A 1 -22.75 -1.57 -3.53
CA MET A 1 -23.59 -1.05 -2.42
C MET A 1 -24.29 0.21 -2.93
N VAL A 2 -25.64 0.27 -2.88
CA VAL A 2 -26.46 1.25 -3.63
C VAL A 2 -26.26 2.72 -3.19
N TRP A 3 -25.63 2.98 -2.04
CA TRP A 3 -25.49 4.32 -1.45
C TRP A 3 -24.05 4.86 -1.41
N ILE A 4 -23.03 4.05 -1.74
CA ILE A 4 -21.64 4.50 -1.83
C ILE A 4 -21.30 4.62 -3.31
N LYS A 5 -20.94 5.83 -3.75
CA LYS A 5 -20.37 6.05 -5.08
C LYS A 5 -18.86 5.91 -4.96
N GLU A 6 -18.30 4.96 -5.71
CA GLU A 6 -16.86 4.83 -5.85
C GLU A 6 -16.34 5.95 -6.76
N ASP A 7 -15.21 6.54 -6.39
CA ASP A 7 -14.54 7.53 -7.21
C ASP A 7 -13.65 6.78 -8.22
N GLU A 8 -13.96 6.93 -9.51
CA GLU A 8 -13.24 6.28 -10.60
C GLU A 8 -11.76 6.69 -10.66
N SER A 9 -11.39 7.85 -10.09
CA SER A 9 -10.00 8.29 -10.04
C SER A 9 -9.08 7.38 -9.23
N TYR A 10 -9.64 6.55 -8.34
CA TYR A 10 -8.89 5.60 -7.51
C TYR A 10 -9.04 4.15 -7.97
N ALA A 11 -9.67 3.87 -9.12
CA ALA A 11 -10.00 2.52 -9.57
C ALA A 11 -8.77 1.57 -9.62
N GLU A 12 -7.62 2.09 -10.05
CA GLU A 12 -6.37 1.33 -10.21
C GLU A 12 -5.58 1.12 -8.91
N LEU A 13 -6.00 1.74 -7.80
CA LEU A 13 -5.27 1.61 -6.53
C LEU A 13 -5.61 0.29 -5.82
N PRO A 14 -4.65 -0.34 -5.13
CA PRO A 14 -4.93 -1.46 -4.24
C PRO A 14 -5.90 -1.06 -3.11
N ASN A 15 -6.67 -2.02 -2.59
CA ASN A 15 -7.67 -1.76 -1.56
C ASN A 15 -7.07 -1.16 -0.27
N VAL A 16 -5.85 -1.56 0.11
CA VAL A 16 -5.11 -0.99 1.25
C VAL A 16 -4.80 0.50 1.08
N ILE A 17 -4.71 1.01 -0.15
CA ILE A 17 -4.55 2.43 -0.43
C ILE A 17 -5.91 3.11 -0.57
N LYS A 18 -6.88 2.48 -1.26
CA LYS A 18 -8.24 3.01 -1.45
C LYS A 18 -8.93 3.35 -0.14
N CYS A 19 -8.75 2.54 0.91
CA CYS A 19 -9.38 2.81 2.21
C CYS A 19 -8.88 4.11 2.87
N MET A 20 -7.72 4.62 2.45
CA MET A 20 -7.13 5.88 2.94
C MET A 20 -7.65 7.11 2.18
N SER A 21 -8.41 6.94 1.09
CA SER A 21 -8.93 8.04 0.25
C SER A 21 -9.80 9.05 1.00
N ILE A 22 -10.30 8.71 2.19
CA ILE A 22 -10.98 9.65 3.11
C ILE A 22 -10.10 10.85 3.50
N ASN A 23 -8.78 10.68 3.47
CA ASN A 23 -7.80 11.74 3.65
C ASN A 23 -6.70 11.64 2.57
N PRO A 24 -6.85 12.38 1.46
CA PRO A 24 -5.91 12.32 0.34
C PRO A 24 -4.47 12.70 0.72
N GLU A 25 -4.27 13.61 1.67
CA GLU A 25 -2.93 14.00 2.13
C GLU A 25 -2.20 12.82 2.77
N VAL A 26 -2.87 12.12 3.69
CA VAL A 26 -2.32 10.93 4.37
C VAL A 26 -2.10 9.79 3.38
N MET A 27 -3.07 9.55 2.49
CA MET A 27 -2.95 8.52 1.46
C MET A 27 -1.72 8.74 0.58
N ASN A 28 -1.52 9.97 0.09
CA ASN A 28 -0.35 10.31 -0.74
C ASN A 28 0.96 10.15 0.02
N ALA A 29 1.02 10.52 1.30
CA ALA A 29 2.20 10.32 2.13
C ALA A 29 2.55 8.83 2.31
N VAL A 30 1.54 7.95 2.47
CA VAL A 30 1.75 6.50 2.56
C VAL A 30 2.25 5.92 1.24
N ILE A 31 1.69 6.34 0.10
CA ILE A 31 2.16 5.92 -1.23
C ILE A 31 3.62 6.33 -1.45
N GLU A 32 3.95 7.58 -1.13
CA GLU A 32 5.31 8.10 -1.28
C GLU A 32 6.31 7.34 -0.39
N MET A 33 5.93 7.07 0.86
CA MET A 33 6.71 6.24 1.78
C MET A 33 6.93 4.83 1.22
N GLY A 34 5.87 4.17 0.75
CA GLY A 34 5.95 2.83 0.17
C GLY A 34 6.91 2.77 -1.01
N HIS A 35 6.82 3.73 -1.93
CA HIS A 35 7.76 3.84 -3.06
C HIS A 35 9.21 4.07 -2.61
N LYS A 36 9.43 4.94 -1.63
CA LYS A 36 10.76 5.28 -1.10
C LYS A 36 11.39 4.19 -0.23
N ILE A 37 10.65 3.18 0.20
CA ILE A 37 11.18 2.09 1.04
C ILE A 37 11.25 0.79 0.26
N GLY A 38 10.18 0.41 -0.45
CA GLY A 38 10.03 -0.93 -0.98
C GLY A 38 10.31 -1.09 -2.47
N PHE A 39 10.55 -0.03 -3.25
CA PHE A 39 10.68 -0.11 -4.71
C PHE A 39 12.06 0.36 -5.19
N GLY A 40 13.12 -0.30 -4.72
CA GLY A 40 14.49 -0.06 -5.22
C GLY A 40 15.16 1.19 -4.65
N ALA A 41 14.69 1.66 -3.50
CA ALA A 41 15.29 2.77 -2.77
C ALA A 41 16.28 2.31 -1.69
N SER A 42 16.49 1.00 -1.55
CA SER A 42 17.45 0.41 -0.62
C SER A 42 18.61 -0.29 -1.35
N THR A 43 19.59 -0.79 -0.59
CA THR A 43 20.67 -1.65 -1.11
C THR A 43 20.25 -3.10 -1.35
N LEU A 44 18.99 -3.44 -1.06
CA LEU A 44 18.43 -4.78 -1.19
C LEU A 44 17.86 -4.99 -2.60
N SER A 45 17.81 -6.26 -3.03
CA SER A 45 17.07 -6.60 -4.23
C SER A 45 15.55 -6.53 -3.97
N ARG A 46 14.77 -6.38 -5.04
CA ARG A 46 13.30 -6.37 -4.94
C ARG A 46 12.76 -7.62 -4.25
N GLU A 47 13.36 -8.78 -4.51
CA GLU A 47 12.99 -10.04 -3.87
C GLU A 47 13.27 -10.02 -2.37
N GLN A 48 14.38 -9.43 -1.95
CA GLN A 48 14.72 -9.30 -0.53
C GLN A 48 13.77 -8.34 0.20
N GLU A 49 13.42 -7.21 -0.42
CA GLU A 49 12.44 -6.25 0.14
C GLU A 49 11.08 -6.93 0.34
N GLU A 50 10.60 -7.69 -0.65
CA GLU A 50 9.31 -8.39 -0.58
C GLU A 50 9.33 -9.59 0.40
N ILE A 51 10.47 -10.30 0.55
CA ILE A 51 10.62 -11.34 1.57
C ILE A 51 10.48 -10.74 2.97
N ILE A 52 11.11 -9.59 3.23
CA ILE A 52 11.00 -8.90 4.52
C ILE A 52 9.54 -8.51 4.77
N ALA A 53 8.88 -7.88 3.80
CA ALA A 53 7.47 -7.50 3.90
C ALA A 53 6.58 -8.72 4.21
N THR A 54 6.76 -9.82 3.48
CA THR A 54 5.98 -11.06 3.63
C THR A 54 6.18 -11.69 5.01
N VAL A 55 7.42 -11.83 5.47
CA VAL A 55 7.73 -12.45 6.78
C VAL A 55 7.18 -11.60 7.92
N VAL A 56 7.32 -10.27 7.84
CA VAL A 56 6.78 -9.37 8.87
C VAL A 56 5.26 -9.39 8.88
N SER A 57 4.59 -9.43 7.73
CA SER A 57 3.13 -9.58 7.65
C SER A 57 2.66 -10.90 8.25
N ALA A 58 3.35 -12.01 7.96
CA ALA A 58 3.03 -13.32 8.53
C ALA A 58 3.18 -13.34 10.07
N ILE A 59 4.22 -12.71 10.61
CA ILE A 59 4.42 -12.58 12.06
C ILE A 59 3.30 -11.75 12.71
N ASN A 60 2.77 -10.76 12.00
CA ASN A 60 1.68 -9.90 12.47
C ASN A 60 0.29 -10.43 12.14
N GLU A 61 0.16 -11.65 11.60
CA GLU A 61 -1.13 -12.21 11.17
C GLU A 61 -1.89 -11.29 10.19
N CYS A 62 -1.16 -10.54 9.36
CA CYS A 62 -1.73 -9.64 8.34
C CYS A 62 -1.99 -10.41 7.04
N GLU A 63 -3.24 -10.79 6.81
CA GLU A 63 -3.65 -11.66 5.68
C GLU A 63 -3.80 -10.95 4.34
N TYR A 64 -4.03 -9.63 4.34
CA TYR A 64 -4.14 -8.81 3.12
C TYR A 64 -2.84 -8.85 2.31
#